data_AF-A0A1D2QSZ6-F1
#
_entry.id   AF-A0A1D2QSZ6-F1
#
_cell.length_a   1.000
_cell.length_b   1.000
_cell.length_c   1.000
_cell.angle_alpha   90.00
_cell.angle_beta   90.00
_cell.angle_gamma   90.00
#
_symmetry.space_group_name_H-M   'P 1'
#
loop_
_entity.id
_entity.type
_entity.pdbx_description
1 polymer ?
#
loop_
_entity_poly.entity_id
_entity_poly.type
_entity_poly.pdbx_seq_one_letter_code
_entity_poly.pdbx_strand_id
1 'polypeptide(L)'
;MNYWLILMIVGTIALIVGPVMLFKPSGRDYQLAALRQQAAEKGIRVRLVQSQVRGEEETLAVYSVPFVQASPDRAEWLLLKRGLVHEIHFYREWDWDNKKNIPPPQQQKAIKAIIEHVNDNIVGLELTSSSVGVWWKEVGSKLDDIELVLKELLKLVNT
;
A
#
# COMPACT_ATOMS: atom_id res chain seq x y z
N MET A 1 37.47 39.82 -27.56
CA MET A 1 36.55 40.37 -26.53
C MET A 1 35.10 39.89 -26.76
N ASN A 2 34.88 38.58 -26.95
CA ASN A 2 33.54 37.99 -27.16
C ASN A 2 33.29 36.74 -26.29
N TYR A 3 34.36 36.15 -25.75
CA TYR A 3 34.33 34.89 -24.98
C TYR A 3 33.70 35.06 -23.60
N TRP A 4 33.82 36.25 -23.00
CA TRP A 4 33.25 36.56 -21.68
C TRP A 4 31.72 36.57 -21.69
N LEU A 5 31.13 37.07 -22.78
CA LEU A 5 29.68 37.10 -22.99
C LEU A 5 29.14 35.67 -23.21
N ILE A 6 29.88 34.84 -23.95
CA ILE A 6 29.55 33.42 -24.13
C ILE A 6 29.60 32.65 -22.80
N LEU A 7 30.62 32.90 -21.97
CA LEU A 7 30.75 32.30 -20.63
C LEU A 7 29.59 32.66 -19.69
N MET A 8 29.17 33.92 -19.69
CA MET A 8 27.99 34.41 -18.95
C MET A 8 26.69 33.72 -19.39
N ILE A 9 26.49 33.58 -20.70
CA ILE A 9 25.30 32.93 -21.26
C ILE A 9 25.26 31.44 -20.89
N VAL A 10 26.38 30.72 -21.07
CA VAL A 10 26.47 29.30 -20.72
C VAL A 10 26.27 29.07 -19.22
N GLY A 11 26.85 29.92 -18.36
CA GLY A 11 26.67 29.85 -16.91
C GLY A 11 25.21 30.06 -16.50
N THR A 12 24.52 30.99 -17.14
CA THR A 12 23.10 31.27 -16.87
C THR A 12 22.20 30.10 -17.30
N ILE A 13 22.44 29.53 -18.49
CA ILE A 13 21.71 28.35 -18.98
C ILE A 13 21.97 27.15 -18.04
N ALA A 14 23.21 26.94 -17.60
CA ALA A 14 23.55 25.86 -16.68
C ALA A 14 22.86 26.01 -15.31
N LEU A 15 22.72 27.24 -14.78
CA LEU A 15 22.01 27.51 -13.54
C LEU A 15 20.49 27.27 -13.64
N ILE A 16 19.90 27.41 -14.83
CA ILE A 16 18.48 27.15 -15.07
C ILE A 16 18.23 25.67 -15.34
N VAL A 17 19.06 25.02 -16.16
CA VAL A 17 18.87 23.63 -16.61
C VAL A 17 19.34 22.61 -15.56
N GLY A 18 20.38 22.95 -14.79
CA GLY A 18 20.95 22.07 -13.76
C GLY A 18 19.91 21.59 -12.72
N PRO A 19 19.12 22.50 -12.11
CA PRO A 19 18.06 22.12 -11.19
C PRO A 19 17.00 21.21 -11.82
N VAL A 20 16.61 21.46 -13.07
CA VAL A 20 15.55 20.69 -13.75
C VAL A 20 15.97 19.24 -14.01
N MET A 21 17.24 18.99 -14.32
CA MET A 21 17.76 17.63 -14.50
C MET A 21 17.83 16.84 -13.19
N LEU A 22 18.01 17.51 -12.05
CA LEU A 22 17.99 16.87 -10.73
C LEU A 22 16.58 16.38 -10.33
N PHE A 23 15.52 16.99 -10.87
CA PHE A 23 14.14 16.65 -10.54
C PHE A 23 13.47 15.67 -11.49
N LYS A 24 14.19 15.08 -12.45
CA LYS A 24 13.59 14.10 -13.35
C LYS A 24 13.20 12.85 -12.55
N PRO A 25 11.89 12.54 -12.39
CA PRO A 25 11.47 11.34 -11.69
C PRO A 25 11.96 10.11 -12.45
N SER A 26 12.31 9.05 -11.71
CA SER A 26 12.78 7.82 -12.33
C SER A 26 11.64 7.16 -13.13
N GLY A 27 11.99 6.27 -14.08
CA GLY A 27 10.96 5.52 -14.82
C GLY A 27 10.04 4.71 -13.90
N ARG A 28 10.56 4.25 -12.75
CA ARG A 28 9.80 3.57 -11.71
C ARG A 28 8.78 4.50 -11.04
N ASP A 29 9.14 5.75 -10.78
CA ASP A 29 8.23 6.72 -10.17
C ASP A 29 7.05 7.05 -11.09
N TYR A 30 7.31 7.15 -12.41
CA TYR A 30 6.25 7.31 -13.41
C TYR A 30 5.29 6.11 -13.44
N GLN A 31 5.81 4.89 -13.38
CA GLN A 31 5.00 3.68 -13.37
C GLN A 31 4.12 3.61 -12.11
N LEU A 32 4.69 3.93 -10.93
CA LEU A 32 3.95 3.97 -9.67
C LEU A 32 2.90 5.08 -9.68
N ALA A 33 3.21 6.26 -10.22
CA ALA A 33 2.24 7.35 -10.36
C ALA A 33 1.06 6.93 -11.25
N ALA A 34 1.32 6.30 -12.39
CA ALA A 34 0.28 5.80 -13.29
C ALA A 34 -0.58 4.71 -12.62
N LEU A 35 0.04 3.77 -11.90
CA LEU A 35 -0.65 2.73 -11.15
C LEU A 35 -1.61 3.31 -10.10
N ARG A 36 -1.12 4.27 -9.30
CA ARG A 36 -1.93 4.92 -8.26
C ARG A 36 -3.03 5.81 -8.85
N GLN A 37 -2.78 6.42 -10.01
CA GLN A 37 -3.80 7.15 -10.75
C GLN A 37 -4.92 6.21 -11.21
N GLN A 38 -4.58 5.06 -11.80
CA GLN A 38 -5.59 4.05 -12.19
C GLN A 38 -6.40 3.57 -10.98
N ALA A 39 -5.77 3.40 -9.82
CA ALA A 39 -6.47 3.06 -8.59
C ALA A 39 -7.45 4.17 -8.16
N ALA A 40 -7.04 5.43 -8.22
CA ALA A 40 -7.88 6.57 -7.91
C ALA A 40 -9.09 6.71 -8.84
N GLU A 41 -8.92 6.46 -10.15
CA GLU A 41 -10.00 6.43 -11.15
C GLU A 41 -11.06 5.37 -10.82
N LYS A 42 -10.66 4.29 -10.14
CA LYS A 42 -11.54 3.22 -9.65
C LYS A 42 -12.07 3.47 -8.24
N GLY A 43 -11.82 4.65 -7.66
CA GLY A 43 -12.26 5.01 -6.30
C GLY A 43 -11.44 4.38 -5.17
N ILE A 44 -10.30 3.78 -5.48
CA ILE A 44 -9.38 3.20 -4.50
C ILE A 44 -8.44 4.29 -4.02
N ARG A 45 -8.41 4.53 -2.71
CA ARG A 45 -7.51 5.51 -2.07
C ARG A 45 -6.19 4.85 -1.74
N VAL A 46 -5.09 5.48 -2.14
CA VAL A 46 -3.74 5.01 -1.83
C VAL A 46 -3.10 5.90 -0.77
N ARG A 47 -2.58 5.28 0.29
CA ARG A 47 -1.83 5.94 1.38
C ARG A 47 -0.49 5.27 1.55
N LEU A 48 0.57 6.05 1.75
CA LEU A 48 1.89 5.52 2.11
C LEU A 48 2.04 5.46 3.62
N VAL A 49 2.50 4.33 4.14
CA VAL A 49 2.66 4.07 5.57
C VAL A 49 4.02 3.44 5.82
N GLN A 50 4.71 3.89 6.86
CA GLN A 50 5.89 3.20 7.38
C GLN A 50 5.44 2.10 8.32
N SER A 51 5.92 0.88 8.10
CA SER A 51 5.61 -0.25 8.99
C SER A 51 6.78 -1.21 9.05
N GLN A 52 6.88 -1.90 10.18
CA GLN A 52 7.81 -3.01 10.35
C GLN A 52 7.18 -4.27 9.77
N VAL A 53 7.66 -4.71 8.62
CA VAL A 53 7.27 -6.01 8.03
C VAL A 53 8.46 -6.92 8.10
N ARG A 54 8.27 -8.11 8.69
CA ARG A 54 9.35 -9.08 8.94
C ARG A 54 10.55 -8.54 9.72
N GLY A 55 10.35 -7.49 10.54
CA GLY A 55 11.40 -6.89 11.37
C GLY A 55 12.21 -5.78 10.68
N GLU A 56 11.89 -5.45 9.44
CA GLU A 56 12.51 -4.35 8.69
C GLU A 56 11.52 -3.20 8.52
N GLU A 57 11.99 -1.95 8.67
CA GLU A 57 11.19 -0.76 8.36
C GLU A 57 11.09 -0.59 6.85
N GLU A 58 9.87 -0.71 6.33
CA GLU A 58 9.57 -0.51 4.92
C GLU A 58 8.46 0.53 4.74
N THR A 59 8.54 1.29 3.65
CA THR A 59 7.41 2.13 3.20
C THR A 59 6.50 1.30 2.31
N LEU A 60 5.24 1.18 2.71
CA LEU A 60 4.23 0.36 2.05
C LEU A 60 3.08 1.23 1.56
N ALA A 61 2.45 0.80 0.47
CA ALA A 61 1.23 1.43 -0.03
C ALA A 61 0.01 0.66 0.47
N VAL A 62 -0.93 1.39 1.05
CA VAL A 62 -2.21 0.88 1.51
C VAL A 62 -3.28 1.33 0.51
N TYR A 63 -3.82 0.37 -0.23
CA TYR A 63 -4.90 0.55 -1.18
C TYR A 63 -6.20 0.26 -0.46
N SER A 64 -7.10 1.25 -0.38
CA SER A 64 -8.30 1.16 0.45
C SER A 64 -9.56 1.59 -0.29
N VAL A 65 -10.67 0.92 0.00
CA VAL A 65 -12.00 1.26 -0.51
C VAL A 65 -12.88 1.66 0.66
N PRO A 66 -13.39 2.92 0.68
CA PRO A 66 -14.34 3.33 1.70
C PRO A 66 -15.71 2.71 1.45
N PHE A 67 -16.46 2.44 2.52
CA PHE A 67 -17.86 2.03 2.45
C PHE A 67 -18.76 3.01 3.22
N VAL A 68 -20.01 3.15 2.78
CA VAL A 68 -20.92 4.22 3.22
C VAL A 68 -21.42 4.02 4.66
N GLN A 69 -21.58 2.77 5.10
CA GLN A 69 -22.04 2.45 6.45
C GLN A 69 -20.86 2.27 7.40
N ALA A 70 -20.19 3.39 7.69
CA ALA A 70 -19.25 3.43 8.79
C ALA A 70 -20.02 3.24 10.11
N SER A 71 -19.67 2.20 10.86
CA SER A 71 -20.26 1.96 12.18
C SER A 71 -19.16 2.15 13.23
N PRO A 72 -19.37 3.01 14.23
CA PRO A 72 -18.39 3.21 15.30
C PRO A 72 -18.16 1.95 16.14
N ASP A 73 -19.11 1.00 16.12
CA ASP A 73 -19.02 -0.27 16.84
C ASP A 73 -18.36 -1.38 16.00
N ARG A 74 -17.92 -1.07 14.77
CA ARG A 74 -17.27 -2.07 13.91
C ARG A 74 -15.90 -2.41 14.48
N ALA A 75 -15.65 -3.70 14.69
CA ALA A 75 -14.35 -4.20 15.08
C ALA A 75 -13.30 -3.86 14.01
N GLU A 76 -12.37 -2.97 14.36
CA GLU A 76 -11.23 -2.62 13.52
C GLU A 76 -10.09 -3.60 13.76
N TRP A 77 -9.56 -4.17 12.68
CA TRP A 77 -8.46 -5.12 12.77
C TRP A 77 -7.44 -4.88 11.68
N LEU A 78 -6.20 -5.24 11.99
CA LEU A 78 -5.07 -5.19 11.09
C LEU A 78 -4.37 -6.55 11.17
N LEU A 79 -4.22 -7.19 10.01
CA LEU A 79 -3.51 -8.45 9.85
C LEU A 79 -2.25 -8.17 9.04
N LEU A 80 -1.07 -8.50 9.56
CA LEU A 80 0.22 -8.24 8.91
C LEU A 80 1.06 -9.52 8.84
N LYS A 81 1.93 -9.59 7.82
CA LYS A 81 3.00 -10.58 7.78
C LYS A 81 4.08 -10.20 8.80
N ARG A 82 4.26 -11.03 9.84
CA ARG A 82 5.30 -10.87 10.85
C ARG A 82 6.50 -11.78 10.56
N GLY A 83 7.67 -11.34 11.01
CA GLY A 83 8.90 -12.12 11.00
C GLY A 83 8.86 -13.17 12.10
N LEU A 84 9.56 -14.28 11.87
CA LEU A 84 9.55 -15.48 12.71
C LEU A 84 10.29 -15.21 14.04
N VAL A 85 9.62 -14.59 15.00
CA VAL A 85 10.19 -14.35 16.34
C VAL A 85 9.11 -14.65 17.39
N HIS A 86 9.03 -15.94 17.73
CA HIS A 86 8.52 -16.47 19.01
C HIS A 86 7.01 -16.39 19.33
N GLU A 87 6.12 -15.99 18.42
CA GLU A 87 4.66 -15.98 18.67
C GLU A 87 3.87 -17.01 17.84
N ILE A 88 2.76 -17.51 18.41
CA ILE A 88 1.78 -18.34 17.70
C ILE A 88 1.02 -17.44 16.70
N HIS A 89 1.42 -17.49 15.44
CA HIS A 89 0.77 -16.74 14.35
C HIS A 89 -0.64 -17.24 14.07
N PHE A 90 -1.53 -16.34 13.63
CA PHE A 90 -2.86 -16.69 13.16
C PHE A 90 -2.84 -17.67 11.98
N TYR A 91 -1.99 -17.41 10.97
CA TYR A 91 -1.80 -18.33 9.85
C TYR A 91 -0.45 -18.14 9.15
N ARG A 92 0.42 -19.15 9.21
CA ARG A 92 1.80 -19.08 8.66
C ARG A 92 2.53 -17.86 9.23
N GLU A 93 2.86 -16.88 8.39
CA GLU A 93 3.52 -15.62 8.77
C GLU A 93 2.51 -14.51 9.12
N TRP A 94 1.21 -14.74 8.94
CA TRP A 94 0.18 -13.74 9.18
C TRP A 94 -0.24 -13.74 10.63
N ASP A 95 -0.25 -12.55 11.23
CA ASP A 95 -0.69 -12.37 12.60
C ASP A 95 -1.45 -11.06 12.78
N TRP A 96 -2.33 -11.05 13.79
CA TRP A 96 -3.10 -9.87 14.16
C TRP A 96 -2.18 -8.85 14.81
N ASP A 97 -2.25 -7.60 14.37
CA ASP A 97 -1.42 -6.56 14.94
C ASP A 97 -1.77 -6.32 16.42
N ASN A 98 -3.08 -6.25 16.70
CA ASN A 98 -3.64 -6.13 18.03
C ASN A 98 -4.51 -7.35 18.37
N LYS A 99 -4.04 -8.20 19.28
CA LYS A 99 -4.75 -9.42 19.74
C LYS A 99 -6.06 -9.15 20.47
N LYS A 100 -6.38 -7.89 20.81
CA LYS A 100 -7.67 -7.51 21.41
C LYS A 100 -8.79 -7.32 20.38
N ASN A 101 -8.43 -7.02 19.13
CA ASN A 101 -9.40 -6.75 18.07
C ASN A 101 -9.33 -7.84 17.01
N ILE A 102 -9.62 -9.07 17.41
CA ILE A 102 -9.63 -10.21 16.49
C ILE A 102 -11.07 -10.38 15.95
N PRO A 103 -11.27 -10.52 14.64
CA PRO A 103 -12.60 -10.72 14.07
C PRO A 103 -13.21 -12.06 14.52
N PRO A 104 -14.55 -12.24 14.45
CA PRO A 104 -15.20 -13.49 14.80
C PRO A 104 -14.69 -14.70 13.99
N PRO A 105 -14.78 -15.94 14.52
CA PRO A 105 -14.24 -17.14 13.86
C PRO A 105 -14.71 -17.37 12.42
N GLN A 106 -15.95 -16.98 12.10
CA GLN A 106 -16.50 -17.07 10.74
C GLN A 106 -15.75 -16.14 9.75
N GLN A 107 -15.48 -14.90 10.17
CA GLN A 107 -14.68 -13.96 9.38
C GLN A 107 -13.23 -14.43 9.29
N GLN A 108 -12.65 -14.94 10.38
CA GLN A 108 -11.30 -15.51 10.38
C GLN A 108 -11.15 -16.62 9.32
N LYS A 109 -12.13 -17.52 9.18
CA LYS A 109 -12.10 -18.59 8.17
C LYS A 109 -12.10 -18.02 6.75
N ALA A 110 -12.88 -16.98 6.49
CA ALA A 110 -12.93 -16.34 5.18
C ALA A 110 -11.65 -15.56 4.87
N ILE A 111 -11.11 -14.84 5.87
CA ILE A 111 -9.81 -14.16 5.76
C ILE A 111 -8.68 -15.15 5.47
N LYS A 112 -8.70 -16.32 6.11
CA LYS A 112 -7.76 -17.41 5.84
C LYS A 112 -7.83 -17.88 4.37
N ALA A 113 -9.02 -18.00 3.80
CA ALA A 113 -9.17 -18.37 2.40
C ALA A 113 -8.63 -17.29 1.44
N ILE A 114 -8.77 -16.01 1.80
CA ILE A 114 -8.21 -14.88 1.03
C ILE A 114 -6.68 -14.95 1.04
N ILE A 115 -6.05 -15.01 2.22
CA ILE A 115 -4.58 -14.99 2.35
C ILE A 115 -3.88 -16.20 1.71
N GLU A 116 -4.57 -17.33 1.53
CA GLU A 116 -4.04 -18.51 0.84
C GLU A 116 -3.78 -18.28 -0.66
N HIS A 117 -4.48 -17.33 -1.27
CA HIS A 117 -4.38 -17.03 -2.72
C HIS A 117 -3.68 -15.69 -2.99
N VAL A 118 -3.26 -15.00 -1.94
CA VAL A 118 -2.64 -13.68 -2.01
C VAL A 118 -1.15 -13.82 -2.33
N ASN A 119 -0.65 -12.95 -3.21
CA ASN A 119 0.77 -12.93 -3.60
C ASN A 119 1.69 -12.51 -2.43
N ASP A 120 3.00 -12.76 -2.59
CA ASP A 120 3.97 -12.45 -1.54
C ASP A 120 4.15 -10.95 -1.27
N ASN A 121 3.86 -10.10 -2.26
CA ASN A 121 4.04 -8.65 -2.17
C ASN A 121 2.93 -7.95 -1.38
N ILE A 122 1.79 -8.62 -1.18
CA ILE A 122 0.76 -8.19 -0.23
C ILE A 122 1.19 -8.67 1.15
N VAL A 123 1.34 -7.72 2.05
CA VAL A 123 1.95 -7.92 3.38
C VAL A 123 0.98 -7.63 4.51
N GLY A 124 -0.22 -7.13 4.19
CA GLY A 124 -1.20 -6.74 5.19
C GLY A 124 -2.60 -6.62 4.64
N LEU A 125 -3.58 -6.87 5.49
CA LEU A 125 -5.01 -6.61 5.25
C LEU A 125 -5.54 -5.81 6.43
N GLU A 126 -6.35 -4.79 6.16
CA GLU A 126 -6.95 -3.96 7.20
C GLU A 126 -8.47 -3.84 7.02
N LEU A 127 -9.17 -3.79 8.16
CA LEU A 127 -10.53 -3.32 8.26
C LEU A 127 -10.56 -2.19 9.28
N THR A 128 -11.00 -1.01 8.86
CA THR A 128 -11.27 0.11 9.75
C THR A 128 -12.79 0.31 9.89
N SER A 129 -13.20 1.26 10.73
CA SER A 129 -14.59 1.66 10.87
C SER A 129 -15.24 2.12 9.55
N SER A 130 -14.46 2.56 8.56
CA SER A 130 -14.99 3.15 7.31
C SER A 130 -14.41 2.59 6.01
N SER A 131 -13.43 1.70 6.05
CA SER A 131 -12.79 1.17 4.84
C SER A 131 -12.20 -0.22 5.04
N VAL A 132 -12.06 -0.96 3.93
CA VAL A 132 -11.15 -2.11 3.86
C VAL A 132 -9.90 -1.71 3.10
N GLY A 133 -8.76 -2.28 3.45
CA GLY A 133 -7.49 -1.96 2.82
C GLY A 133 -6.55 -3.15 2.66
N VAL A 134 -5.65 -3.03 1.69
CA VAL A 134 -4.61 -4.00 1.35
C VAL A 134 -3.27 -3.29 1.38
N TRP A 135 -2.34 -3.81 2.18
CA TRP A 135 -0.98 -3.32 2.28
C TRP A 135 -0.10 -4.05 1.27
N TRP A 136 0.53 -3.29 0.36
CA TRP A 136 1.23 -3.82 -0.79
C TRP A 136 2.58 -3.11 -0.99
N LYS A 137 3.60 -3.90 -1.34
CA LYS A 137 4.95 -3.41 -1.70
C LYS A 137 5.01 -2.72 -3.07
N GLU A 138 3.94 -2.75 -3.87
CA GLU A 138 3.89 -2.24 -5.25
C GLU A 138 4.96 -2.86 -6.18
N VAL A 139 5.26 -4.14 -5.94
CA VAL A 139 6.18 -4.94 -6.74
C VAL A 139 5.43 -6.14 -7.31
N GLY A 140 5.70 -6.50 -8.57
CA GLY A 140 5.35 -7.78 -9.18
C GLY A 140 3.87 -8.09 -9.42
N SER A 141 2.95 -7.30 -8.87
CA SER A 141 1.50 -7.56 -8.93
C SER A 141 0.77 -6.50 -9.77
N LYS A 142 -0.40 -6.84 -10.29
CA LYS A 142 -1.26 -5.89 -11.03
C LYS A 142 -2.31 -5.31 -10.11
N LEU A 143 -2.84 -4.14 -10.49
CA LEU A 143 -3.95 -3.52 -9.77
C LEU A 143 -5.17 -4.45 -9.68
N ASP A 144 -5.41 -5.27 -10.72
CA ASP A 144 -6.50 -6.24 -10.76
C ASP A 144 -6.43 -7.27 -9.62
N ASP A 145 -5.22 -7.68 -9.20
CA ASP A 145 -5.03 -8.60 -8.07
C ASP A 145 -5.47 -7.93 -6.76
N ILE A 146 -5.13 -6.65 -6.60
CA ILE A 146 -5.51 -5.85 -5.42
C ILE A 146 -7.02 -5.63 -5.39
N GLU A 147 -7.63 -5.36 -6.54
CA GLU A 147 -9.08 -5.21 -6.67
C GLU A 147 -9.84 -6.48 -6.29
N LEU A 148 -9.32 -7.65 -6.68
CA LEU A 148 -9.94 -8.92 -6.31
C LEU A 148 -9.93 -9.09 -4.79
N VAL A 149 -8.80 -8.85 -4.13
CA VAL A 149 -8.68 -8.94 -2.68
C VAL A 149 -9.60 -7.94 -1.99
N LEU A 150 -9.64 -6.68 -2.45
CA LEU A 150 -10.52 -5.65 -1.91
C LEU A 150 -12.00 -6.02 -2.04
N LYS A 151 -12.41 -6.61 -3.17
CA LYS A 151 -13.79 -7.10 -3.37
C LYS A 151 -14.14 -8.23 -2.40
N GLU A 152 -13.22 -9.18 -2.18
CA GLU A 152 -13.45 -10.24 -1.19
C GLU A 152 -13.54 -9.68 0.24
N LEU A 153 -12.69 -8.71 0.59
CA LEU A 153 -12.77 -8.03 1.90
C LEU A 153 -14.08 -7.26 2.07
N LEU A 154 -14.57 -6.60 1.03
CA LEU A 154 -15.87 -5.90 1.08
C LEU A 154 -17.04 -6.86 1.32
N LYS A 155 -16.98 -8.10 0.84
CA LYS A 155 -18.02 -9.09 1.13
C LYS A 155 -18.08 -9.43 2.62
N LEU A 156 -16.92 -9.47 3.30
CA LEU A 156 -16.85 -9.71 4.76
C LEU A 156 -17.54 -8.62 5.57
N VAL A 157 -17.55 -7.40 5.05
CA VAL A 157 -18.15 -6.22 5.69
C VAL A 157 -19.67 -6.21 5.57
N ASN A 158 -20.20 -6.78 4.48
CA ASN A 158 -21.62 -6.81 4.14
C ASN A 158 -22.33 -8.11 4.58
N THR A 159 -21.63 -9.03 5.23
CA THR A 159 -22.17 -10.29 5.77
C THR A 159 -22.47 -10.13 7.26
#